data_AF-A0A8E2AWB5-F1
#
_entry.id   AF-A0A8E2AWB5-F1
#
_cell.length_a   1.000
_cell.length_b   1.000
_cell.length_c   1.000
_cell.angle_alpha   90.00
_cell.angle_beta   90.00
_cell.angle_gamma   90.00
#
_symmetry.space_group_name_H-M   'P 1'
#
loop_
_entity.id
_entity.type
_entity.pdbx_description
1 polymer ?
#
loop_
_entity_poly.entity_id
_entity_poly.type
_entity_poly.pdbx_seq_one_letter_code
_entity_poly.pdbx_strand_id
1 'polypeptide(L)'
;MLASEDALKSAISLLRRIRNSRQPVNRLPAEVLANIFHYLAYPDFNELNDYRPPDAGSYHKSIVPVIHTCHRWRSIALATPSLWTTL
;
A
#
# COMPACT_ATOMS: atom_id res chain seq x y z
N MET A 1 19.04 -18.28 23.09
CA MET A 1 19.58 -18.04 21.74
C MET A 1 18.52 -17.47 20.80
N LEU A 2 17.30 -18.05 20.74
CA LEU A 2 16.18 -17.52 19.92
C LEU A 2 15.69 -16.13 20.36
N ALA A 3 15.58 -15.88 21.68
CA ALA A 3 15.09 -14.60 22.21
C ALA A 3 15.94 -13.38 21.80
N SER A 4 17.27 -13.56 21.69
CA SER A 4 18.18 -12.49 21.25
C SER A 4 18.03 -12.19 19.75
N GLU A 5 17.75 -13.21 18.94
CA GLU A 5 17.50 -13.04 17.50
C GLU A 5 16.17 -12.30 17.23
N ASP A 6 15.12 -12.66 17.96
CA ASP A 6 13.81 -12.00 17.85
C ASP A 6 13.85 -10.53 18.29
N ALA A 7 14.63 -10.22 19.33
CA ALA A 7 14.86 -8.86 19.76
C ALA A 7 15.57 -8.03 18.68
N LEU A 8 16.59 -8.59 18.03
CA LEU A 8 17.31 -7.93 16.93
C LEU A 8 16.40 -7.68 15.71
N LYS A 9 15.61 -8.68 15.30
CA LYS A 9 14.63 -8.54 14.20
C LYS A 9 13.62 -7.43 14.50
N SER A 10 13.13 -7.38 15.73
CA SER A 10 12.18 -6.37 16.19
C SER A 10 12.79 -4.96 16.17
N ALA A 11 14.02 -4.81 16.65
CA ALA A 11 14.74 -3.54 16.62
C ALA A 11 14.96 -3.03 15.18
N ILE A 12 15.38 -3.92 14.27
CA ILE A 12 15.55 -3.60 12.85
C ILE A 12 14.22 -3.16 12.21
N SER A 13 13.13 -3.88 12.50
CA SER A 13 11.78 -3.53 12.04
C SER A 13 11.36 -2.14 12.51
N LEU A 14 11.61 -1.81 13.79
CA LEU A 14 11.31 -0.49 14.35
C LEU A 14 12.12 0.62 13.68
N LEU A 15 13.43 0.42 13.50
CA LEU A 15 14.29 1.39 12.80
C LEU A 15 13.83 1.64 11.36
N ARG A 16 13.44 0.58 10.64
CA ARG A 16 12.87 0.69 9.30
C ARG A 16 11.55 1.47 9.31
N ARG A 17 10.67 1.25 10.30
CA ARG A 17 9.42 2.01 10.47
C ARG A 17 9.70 3.51 10.69
N ILE A 18 10.63 3.86 11.58
CA ILE A 18 11.03 5.25 11.85
C ILE A 18 11.63 5.90 10.61
N ARG A 19 12.51 5.19 9.88
CA ARG A 19 13.09 5.71 8.64
C ARG A 19 12.02 5.95 7.58
N ASN A 20 11.07 5.02 7.46
CA ASN A 20 9.99 5.12 6.49
C ASN A 20 9.03 6.25 6.83
N SER A 21 8.68 6.48 8.11
CA SER A 21 7.80 7.59 8.50
C SER A 21 8.40 8.97 8.20
N ARG A 22 9.73 9.07 8.10
CA ARG A 22 10.43 10.31 7.74
C ARG A 22 10.49 10.59 6.24
N GLN A 23 10.15 9.62 5.40
CA GLN A 23 10.14 9.81 3.94
C GLN A 23 9.13 10.90 3.55
N PRO A 24 9.44 11.76 2.56
CA PRO A 24 8.56 12.87 2.17
C PRO A 24 7.12 12.44 1.87
N VAL A 25 6.94 11.36 1.11
CA VAL A 25 5.62 10.81 0.77
C VAL A 25 4.81 10.39 2.00
N ASN A 26 5.49 10.00 3.08
CA ASN A 26 4.84 9.59 4.32
C ASN A 26 4.44 10.76 5.23
N ARG A 27 4.67 12.01 4.80
CA ARG A 27 4.16 13.21 5.46
C ARG A 27 2.79 13.64 4.95
N LEU A 28 2.34 13.09 3.82
CA LEU A 28 1.00 13.36 3.28
C LEU A 28 -0.08 12.83 4.24
N PRO A 29 -1.25 13.50 4.35
CA PRO A 29 -2.40 12.97 5.08
C PRO A 29 -2.81 11.58 4.60
N ALA A 30 -3.50 10.82 5.46
CA ALA A 30 -3.89 9.44 5.16
C ALA A 30 -4.87 9.39 3.98
N GLU A 31 -5.75 10.37 3.90
CA GLU A 31 -6.77 10.55 2.86
C GLU A 31 -6.13 10.79 1.49
N VAL A 32 -5.06 11.59 1.44
CA VAL A 32 -4.32 11.86 0.20
C VAL A 32 -3.64 10.58 -0.29
N LEU A 33 -3.02 9.81 0.61
CA LEU A 33 -2.44 8.51 0.23
C LEU A 33 -3.49 7.50 -0.20
N ALA A 34 -4.65 7.45 0.47
CA ALA A 34 -5.75 6.58 0.09
C ALA A 34 -6.25 6.92 -1.34
N ASN A 35 -6.35 8.22 -1.68
CA ASN A 35 -6.70 8.65 -3.02
C ASN A 35 -5.63 8.25 -4.06
N ILE A 36 -4.34 8.37 -3.72
CA ILE A 36 -3.26 7.88 -4.60
C ILE A 36 -3.37 6.37 -4.81
N PHE A 37 -3.64 5.60 -3.74
CA PHE A 37 -3.81 4.15 -3.84
C PHE A 37 -5.01 3.77 -4.69
N HIS A 38 -6.08 4.58 -4.68
CA HIS A 38 -7.23 4.42 -5.56
C HIS A 38 -6.87 4.55 -7.03
N TYR A 39 -6.12 5.59 -7.41
CA TYR A 39 -5.67 5.73 -8.80
C TYR A 39 -4.76 4.58 -9.25
N LEU A 40 -4.02 3.96 -8.33
CA LEU A 40 -3.22 2.76 -8.63
C LEU A 40 -4.08 1.50 -8.74
N ALA A 41 -5.10 1.37 -7.90
CA ALA A 41 -6.00 0.23 -7.89
C ALA A 41 -6.93 0.26 -9.11
N TYR A 42 -7.46 1.43 -9.48
CA TYR A 42 -8.42 1.67 -10.55
C TYR A 42 -7.85 2.73 -11.51
N PRO A 43 -6.88 2.38 -12.36
CA PRO A 43 -6.37 3.33 -13.35
C PRO A 43 -7.51 3.76 -14.28
N ASP A 44 -7.65 5.06 -14.52
CA ASP A 44 -8.61 5.59 -15.49
C ASP A 44 -8.25 5.04 -16.88
N PHE A 45 -9.05 4.09 -17.38
CA PHE A 45 -8.87 3.42 -18.67
C PHE A 45 -9.22 4.32 -19.86
N ASN A 46 -8.70 5.55 -19.88
CA ASN A 46 -8.95 6.50 -20.98
C ASN A 46 -7.76 6.68 -21.93
N GLU A 47 -6.66 5.95 -21.74
CA GLU A 47 -5.54 5.93 -22.69
C GLU A 47 -5.58 4.66 -23.55
N LEU A 48 -6.22 4.81 -24.71
CA LEU A 48 -5.88 4.13 -25.96
C LEU A 48 -6.07 2.59 -26.00
N ASN A 49 -7.25 2.20 -26.48
CA ASN A 49 -7.46 1.15 -27.48
C ASN A 49 -7.39 -0.35 -27.12
N ASP A 50 -7.43 -0.73 -25.84
CA ASP A 50 -7.67 -2.14 -25.48
C ASP A 50 -8.70 -2.25 -24.36
N TYR A 51 -9.98 -2.25 -24.76
CA TYR A 51 -11.10 -2.50 -23.84
C TYR A 51 -11.08 -3.96 -23.41
N ARG A 52 -10.30 -4.27 -22.39
CA ARG A 52 -10.51 -5.46 -21.57
C ARG A 52 -10.81 -4.97 -20.16
N PRO A 53 -12.08 -4.99 -19.71
CA PRO A 53 -12.37 -4.67 -18.32
C PRO A 53 -11.52 -5.62 -17.45
N PRO A 54 -10.70 -5.08 -16.54
CA PRO A 54 -9.96 -5.93 -15.62
C PRO A 54 -10.95 -6.82 -14.88
N ASP A 55 -10.66 -8.11 -14.81
CA ASP A 55 -11.35 -9.00 -13.90
C ASP A 55 -11.18 -8.48 -12.47
N ALA A 56 -12.14 -8.73 -11.59
CA ALA A 56 -12.09 -8.28 -10.19
C ALA A 56 -10.75 -8.63 -9.50
N GLY A 57 -10.10 -9.72 -9.91
CA GLY A 57 -8.78 -10.15 -9.46
C GLY A 57 -7.61 -9.27 -9.90
N SER A 58 -7.72 -8.53 -11.00
CA SER A 58 -6.64 -7.65 -11.50
C SER A 58 -6.53 -6.34 -10.71
N TYR A 59 -7.64 -5.77 -10.24
CA TYR A 59 -7.60 -4.60 -9.33
C TYR A 59 -6.88 -4.93 -8.01
N HIS A 60 -7.14 -6.13 -7.49
CA HIS A 60 -6.49 -6.61 -6.26
C HIS A 60 -4.97 -6.85 -6.44
N LYS A 61 -4.50 -7.17 -7.64
CA LYS A 61 -3.06 -7.33 -7.91
C LYS A 61 -2.32 -5.99 -7.84
N SER A 62 -2.96 -4.90 -8.24
CA SER A 62 -2.36 -3.55 -8.24
C SER A 62 -2.14 -3.00 -6.83
N ILE A 63 -2.95 -3.40 -5.84
CA ILE A 63 -2.80 -2.94 -4.45
C ILE A 63 -1.75 -3.73 -3.64
N VAL A 64 -1.39 -4.95 -4.07
CA VAL A 64 -0.40 -5.78 -3.38
C VAL A 64 0.96 -5.05 -3.23
N PRO A 65 1.57 -4.45 -4.27
CA PRO A 65 2.80 -3.69 -4.13
C PRO A 65 2.70 -2.54 -3.10
N VAL A 66 1.55 -1.86 -3.03
CA VAL A 66 1.29 -0.76 -2.09
C VAL A 66 1.38 -1.25 -0.64
N ILE A 67 0.68 -2.34 -0.30
CA ILE A 67 0.70 -2.87 1.07
C ILE A 67 2.08 -3.42 1.47
N HIS A 68 2.91 -3.82 0.51
CA HIS A 68 4.27 -4.30 0.76
C HIS A 68 5.33 -3.21 0.87
N THR A 69 5.00 -1.94 0.56
CA THR A 69 5.96 -0.83 0.55
C THR A 69 6.46 -0.47 1.95
N CYS A 70 5.55 -0.13 2.87
CA CYS A 70 5.90 0.14 4.26
C CYS A 70 4.71 -0.08 5.21
N HIS A 71 4.99 -0.13 6.52
CA HIS A 71 3.96 -0.32 7.55
C HIS A 71 2.83 0.72 7.46
N ARG A 72 3.15 1.99 7.19
CA ARG A 72 2.16 3.06 7.09
C ARG A 72 1.22 2.86 5.92
N TRP A 73 1.76 2.53 4.74
CA TRP A 73 0.97 2.29 3.54
C TRP A 73 0.05 1.08 3.71
N ARG A 74 0.57 -0.01 4.28
CA ARG A 74 -0.24 -1.18 4.66
C ARG A 74 -1.40 -0.78 5.58
N SER A 75 -1.12 -0.02 6.64
CA SER A 75 -2.13 0.41 7.60
C SER A 75 -3.24 1.23 6.95
N ILE A 76 -2.88 2.17 6.07
CA ILE A 76 -3.86 3.04 5.38
C ILE A 76 -4.68 2.22 4.38
N ALA A 77 -4.03 1.38 3.57
CA ALA A 77 -4.70 0.57 2.57
C ALA A 77 -5.71 -0.41 3.21
N LEU A 78 -5.33 -1.08 4.31
CA LEU A 78 -6.24 -1.96 5.05
C LEU A 78 -7.39 -1.20 5.73
N ALA A 79 -7.17 0.06 6.13
CA ALA A 79 -8.19 0.93 6.70
C ALA A 79 -9.07 1.62 5.64
N THR A 80 -8.88 1.34 4.35
CA THR A 80 -9.62 1.96 3.24
C THR A 80 -10.41 0.86 2.50
N PRO A 81 -11.65 0.52 2.95
CA PRO A 81 -12.42 -0.58 2.39
C PRO A 81 -12.65 -0.49 0.88
N SER A 82 -12.80 0.73 0.38
CA SER A 82 -13.04 1.01 -1.05
C SER A 82 -11.90 0.55 -1.97
N LEU A 83 -10.69 0.25 -1.46
CA LEU A 83 -9.60 -0.35 -2.24
C LEU A 83 -9.75 -1.86 -2.45
N TRP A 84 -10.65 -2.50 -1.71
CA TRP A 84 -10.84 -3.96 -1.69
C TRP A 84 -12.22 -4.37 -2.21
N THR A 85 -13.05 -3.42 -2.58
CA THR A 85 -14.40 -3.65 -3.12
C THR A 85 -14.45 -3.22 -4.57
N THR A 86 -14.99 -4.08 -5.44
CA THR A 86 -15.46 -3.66 -6.77
C THR A 86 -16.89 -3.14 -6.61
N LEU A 87 -17.12 -1.86 -6.91
CA LEU A 87 -18.49 -1.34 -7.12
C LEU A 87 -19.06 -1.93 -8.41
#